data_AF-A0A5C6NWN0-F1
#
_entry.id   AF-A0A5C6NWN0-F1
#
_cell.length_a   1.000
_cell.length_b   1.000
_cell.length_c   1.000
_cell.angle_alpha   90.00
_cell.angle_beta   90.00
_cell.angle_gamma   90.00
#
_symmetry.space_group_name_H-M   'P 1'
#
loop_
_entity.id
_entity.type
_entity.pdbx_description
1 polymer ?
#
loop_
_entity_poly.entity_id
_entity_poly.type
_entity_poly.pdbx_seq_one_letter_code
_entity_poly.pdbx_strand_id
1 'polypeptide(L)'
;MGFEHVMTPVVKIRNSIRSRAKQLRTFKVLLEELPAEYGDLLLHTEIRWLSRGRTLLPFLSLLSEIKEFMQSRGEDAALLEDTGWTLDLAFLTDITGKQNSLNWELQGKDGAERQRFCM
;
A
#
# COMPACT_ATOMS: atom_id res chain seq x y z
N MET A 1 12.70 5.94 -14.47
CA MET A 1 12.72 5.62 -13.03
C MET A 1 13.15 6.87 -12.31
N GLY A 2 12.30 7.46 -11.46
CA GLY A 2 12.61 8.68 -10.70
C GLY A 2 12.25 8.59 -9.20
N PHE A 3 11.83 7.43 -8.71
CA PHE A 3 11.32 7.24 -7.35
C PHE A 3 11.71 5.89 -6.74
N GLU A 4 12.85 5.32 -7.14
CA GLU A 4 13.31 4.03 -6.58
C GLU A 4 13.59 4.13 -5.07
N HIS A 5 13.94 5.32 -4.56
CA HIS A 5 14.10 5.61 -3.14
C HIS A 5 12.79 5.53 -2.36
N VAL A 6 11.63 5.67 -3.02
CA VAL A 6 10.30 5.44 -2.43
C VAL A 6 9.86 3.99 -2.67
N MET A 7 9.93 3.53 -3.92
CA MET A 7 9.41 2.23 -4.32
C MET A 7 10.14 1.06 -3.65
N THR A 8 11.46 1.14 -3.48
CA THR A 8 12.25 0.06 -2.89
C THR A 8 11.87 -0.17 -1.42
N PRO A 9 11.86 0.85 -0.54
CA PRO A 9 11.38 0.70 0.82
C PRO A 9 9.93 0.22 0.92
N VAL A 10 9.00 0.80 0.14
CA VAL A 10 7.59 0.39 0.12
C VAL A 10 7.44 -1.10 -0.17
N VAL A 11 8.10 -1.59 -1.23
CA VAL A 11 8.06 -3.01 -1.60
C VAL A 11 8.69 -3.89 -0.52
N LYS A 12 9.82 -3.47 0.06
CA LYS A 12 10.52 -4.21 1.10
C LYS A 12 9.68 -4.36 2.37
N ILE A 13 9.09 -3.26 2.86
CA ILE A 13 8.25 -3.24 4.06
C ILE A 13 7.01 -4.10 3.84
N ARG A 14 6.32 -3.91 2.71
CA ARG A 14 5.17 -4.74 2.31
C ARG A 14 5.54 -6.23 2.29
N ASN A 15 6.64 -6.58 1.62
CA ASN A 15 7.08 -7.96 1.55
C ASN A 15 7.41 -8.52 2.93
N SER A 16 7.99 -7.70 3.82
CA SER A 16 8.23 -8.10 5.21
C SER A 16 6.93 -8.46 5.92
N ILE A 17 5.92 -7.59 5.87
CA ILE A 17 4.59 -7.83 6.49
C ILE A 17 3.97 -9.13 5.95
N ARG A 18 4.08 -9.37 4.63
CA ARG A 18 3.52 -10.57 3.98
C ARG A 18 4.37 -11.83 4.11
N SER A 19 5.65 -11.72 4.48
CA SER A 19 6.60 -12.84 4.40
C SER A 19 6.27 -13.98 5.36
N ARG A 20 5.59 -13.70 6.48
CA ARG A 20 5.26 -14.70 7.50
C ARG A 20 3.78 -14.62 7.87
N ALA A 21 3.11 -15.77 7.91
CA ALA A 21 1.69 -15.85 8.28
C ALA A 21 1.42 -15.21 9.66
N LYS A 22 2.34 -15.37 10.62
CA LYS A 22 2.25 -14.71 11.93
C LYS A 22 2.30 -13.18 11.82
N GLN A 23 3.22 -12.63 11.02
CA GLN A 23 3.34 -11.18 10.83
C GLN A 23 2.09 -10.61 10.19
N LEU A 24 1.59 -11.27 9.15
CA LEU A 24 0.34 -10.89 8.50
C LEU A 24 -0.83 -10.91 9.49
N ARG A 25 -0.96 -11.96 10.32
CA ARG A 25 -2.02 -12.05 11.32
C ARG A 25 -1.91 -10.95 12.39
N THR A 26 -0.71 -10.70 12.91
CA THR A 26 -0.50 -9.63 13.91
C THR A 26 -0.79 -8.25 13.33
N PHE A 27 -0.38 -8.00 12.09
CA PHE A 27 -0.72 -6.76 11.39
C PHE A 27 -2.23 -6.63 11.17
N LYS A 28 -2.93 -7.71 10.80
CA LYS A 28 -4.40 -7.71 10.69
C LYS A 28 -5.08 -7.36 12.02
N VAL A 29 -4.61 -7.93 13.14
CA VAL A 29 -5.15 -7.59 14.47
C VAL A 29 -4.94 -6.12 14.81
N LEU A 30 -3.76 -5.55 14.51
CA LEU A 30 -3.51 -4.11 14.68
C LEU A 30 -4.50 -3.27 13.86
N LEU A 31 -4.86 -3.73 12.66
CA LEU A 31 -5.81 -3.06 11.80
C LEU A 31 -7.28 -3.26 12.21
N GLU A 32 -7.62 -4.32 12.93
CA GLU A 32 -8.96 -4.57 13.47
C GLU A 32 -9.33 -3.60 14.61
N GLU A 33 -8.34 -2.95 15.22
CA GLU A 33 -8.56 -1.85 16.17
C GLU A 33 -8.99 -0.53 15.48
N LEU A 34 -8.91 -0.47 14.15
CA LEU A 34 -9.40 0.67 13.36
C LEU A 34 -10.92 0.58 13.10
N PRO A 35 -11.60 1.73 12.87
CA PRO A 35 -13.01 1.74 12.48
C PRO A 35 -13.27 0.83 11.26
N ALA A 36 -14.42 0.13 11.26
CA ALA A 36 -14.77 -0.90 10.28
C ALA A 36 -14.73 -0.44 8.81
N GLU A 37 -14.88 0.86 8.55
CA GLU A 37 -14.71 1.48 7.23
C GLU A 37 -13.31 1.24 6.63
N TYR A 38 -12.29 1.13 7.49
CA TYR A 38 -10.93 0.76 7.10
C TYR A 38 -10.75 -0.77 7.10
N GLY A 39 -11.33 -1.48 8.07
CA GLY A 39 -11.22 -2.95 8.24
C GLY A 39 -11.72 -3.77 7.04
N ASP A 40 -12.89 -3.40 6.46
CA ASP A 40 -13.46 -4.11 5.29
C ASP A 40 -12.64 -3.86 4.00
N LEU A 41 -12.07 -2.66 3.87
CA LEU A 41 -11.16 -2.34 2.77
C LEU A 41 -9.91 -3.23 2.84
N LEU A 42 -9.44 -3.55 4.05
CA LEU A 42 -8.21 -4.27 4.34
C LEU A 42 -8.35 -5.79 4.21
N LEU A 43 -9.48 -6.39 4.60
CA LEU A 43 -9.70 -7.84 4.49
C LEU A 43 -9.84 -8.31 3.02
N HIS A 44 -10.35 -7.45 2.13
CA HIS A 44 -10.37 -7.70 0.68
C HIS A 44 -9.06 -7.30 -0.05
N THR A 45 -8.08 -6.70 0.63
CA THR A 45 -6.84 -6.23 -0.02
C THR A 45 -5.81 -7.31 -0.35
N GLU A 46 -6.00 -8.59 0.01
CA GLU A 46 -4.99 -9.62 -0.32
C GLU A 46 -4.61 -9.64 -1.83
N ILE A 47 -5.54 -9.19 -2.69
CA ILE A 47 -5.45 -9.13 -4.15
C ILE A 47 -4.94 -7.77 -4.71
N ARG A 48 -5.00 -6.65 -3.96
CA ARG A 48 -4.86 -5.30 -4.56
C ARG A 48 -3.45 -4.68 -4.53
N TRP A 49 -2.50 -5.25 -3.80
CA TRP A 49 -1.10 -4.77 -3.71
C TRP A 49 -0.19 -5.17 -4.90
N LEU A 50 -0.73 -5.77 -5.97
CA LEU A 50 0.05 -6.45 -7.00
C LEU A 50 0.53 -5.56 -8.16
N SER A 51 0.08 -4.31 -8.29
CA SER A 51 0.64 -3.38 -9.27
C SER A 51 1.41 -2.24 -8.59
N ARG A 52 2.53 -1.83 -9.20
CA ARG A 52 3.37 -0.71 -8.71
C ARG A 52 2.55 0.56 -8.47
N GLY A 53 1.52 0.83 -9.29
CA GLY A 53 0.61 1.96 -9.12
C GLY A 53 -0.56 1.75 -8.14
N ARG A 54 -0.89 0.50 -7.77
CA ARG A 54 -1.96 0.19 -6.78
C ARG A 54 -1.42 -0.11 -5.37
N THR A 55 -0.10 -0.19 -5.22
CA THR A 55 0.58 -0.45 -3.94
C THR A 55 0.69 0.81 -3.08
N LEU A 56 0.84 1.99 -3.70
CA LEU A 56 1.23 3.21 -3.00
C LEU A 56 0.09 3.82 -2.17
N LEU A 57 -1.12 3.87 -2.71
CA LEU A 57 -2.27 4.46 -2.01
C LEU A 57 -2.59 3.70 -0.71
N PRO A 58 -2.74 2.35 -0.70
CA PRO A 58 -2.93 1.62 0.55
C PRO A 58 -1.74 1.74 1.51
N PHE A 59 -0.51 1.83 1.00
CA PHE A 59 0.67 2.04 1.85
C PHE A 59 0.64 3.40 2.54
N LEU A 60 0.29 4.47 1.80
CA LEU A 60 0.18 5.82 2.34
C LEU A 60 -0.95 5.93 3.37
N SER A 61 -2.11 5.31 3.09
CA SER A 61 -3.25 5.30 4.03
C SER A 61 -2.97 4.57 5.34
N LEU A 62 -1.99 3.65 5.35
CA LEU A 62 -1.62 2.84 6.52
C LEU A 62 -0.26 3.24 7.09
N LEU A 63 0.26 4.42 6.75
CA LEU A 63 1.63 4.79 7.07
C LEU A 63 1.88 4.78 8.59
N SER A 64 0.91 5.25 9.38
CA SER A 64 0.90 5.22 10.85
C SER A 64 0.98 3.80 11.40
N GLU A 65 0.13 2.91 10.92
CA GLU A 65 -0.01 1.54 11.40
C GLU A 65 1.19 0.70 10.98
N ILE A 66 1.73 0.93 9.79
CA ILE A 66 2.98 0.32 9.33
C ILE A 66 4.14 0.75 10.22
N LYS A 67 4.21 2.04 10.59
CA LYS A 67 5.21 2.56 11.51
C LYS A 67 5.09 1.91 12.88
N GLU A 68 3.90 1.89 13.47
CA GLU A 68 3.65 1.24 14.77
C GLU A 68 3.99 -0.25 14.72
N PHE A 69 3.62 -0.94 13.64
CA PHE A 69 3.95 -2.35 13.46
C PHE A 69 5.45 -2.59 13.38
N MET A 70 6.21 -1.75 12.66
CA MET A 70 7.67 -1.85 12.60
C MET A 70 8.31 -1.59 13.97
N GLN A 71 7.85 -0.56 14.69
CA GLN A 71 8.32 -0.25 16.03
C GLN A 71 8.02 -1.38 17.04
N SER A 72 6.84 -2.00 16.96
CA SER A 72 6.49 -3.17 17.79
C SER A 72 7.41 -4.37 17.58
N ARG A 73 8.08 -4.44 16.42
CA ARG A 73 9.07 -5.47 16.06
C ARG A 73 10.50 -5.06 16.39
N GLY A 74 10.71 -3.86 16.94
CA GLY A 74 12.04 -3.28 17.18
C GLY A 74 12.78 -2.91 15.89
N GLU A 75 12.07 -2.66 14.79
CA GLU A 75 12.65 -2.27 13.51
C GLU A 75 12.74 -0.75 13.39
N ASP A 76 13.76 -0.27 12.66
CA ASP A 76 13.92 1.15 12.38
C ASP A 76 12.83 1.65 11.42
N ALA A 77 12.07 2.65 11.88
CA ALA A 77 11.01 3.31 11.14
C ALA A 77 11.33 4.79 10.84
N ALA A 78 12.56 5.26 11.05
CA ALA A 78 12.95 6.66 10.86
C ALA A 78 12.65 7.18 9.44
N LEU A 79 12.78 6.33 8.43
CA LEU A 79 12.42 6.68 7.04
C LEU A 79 10.94 7.09 6.89
N LEU A 80 10.04 6.45 7.65
CA LEU A 80 8.60 6.76 7.61
C LEU A 80 8.27 8.06 8.36
N GLU A 81 9.20 8.57 9.16
CA GLU A 81 9.09 9.88 9.83
C GLU A 81 9.72 11.01 9.00
N ASP A 82 10.55 10.68 8.01
CA ASP A 82 11.18 11.67 7.15
C ASP A 82 10.14 12.40 6.30
N THR A 83 10.03 13.71 6.52
CA THR A 83 9.03 14.55 5.85
C THR A 83 9.29 14.62 4.33
N GLY A 84 10.55 14.63 3.90
CA GLY A 84 10.89 14.63 2.47
C GLY A 84 10.41 13.35 1.79
N TRP A 85 10.70 12.20 2.39
CA TRP A 85 10.33 10.89 1.88
C TRP A 85 8.81 10.69 1.86
N THR A 86 8.10 11.12 2.89
CA THR A 86 6.62 11.04 2.94
C THR A 86 5.96 11.95 1.91
N LEU A 87 6.51 13.13 1.63
CA LEU A 87 6.07 14.00 0.54
C LEU A 87 6.29 13.37 -0.83
N ASP A 88 7.46 12.75 -1.07
CA ASP A 88 7.74 12.03 -2.31
C ASP A 88 6.80 10.83 -2.50
N LEU A 89 6.50 10.11 -1.42
CA LEU A 89 5.51 9.03 -1.41
C LEU A 89 4.11 9.56 -1.79
N ALA A 90 3.66 10.65 -1.18
CA ALA A 90 2.36 11.26 -1.48
C ALA A 90 2.28 11.75 -2.93
N PHE A 91 3.31 12.45 -3.40
CA PHE A 91 3.42 12.92 -4.78
C PHE A 91 3.34 11.75 -5.78
N LEU A 92 4.11 10.69 -5.53
CA LEU A 92 4.10 9.51 -6.39
C LEU A 92 2.74 8.80 -6.37
N THR A 93 2.10 8.73 -5.20
CA THR A 93 0.75 8.17 -5.03
C THR A 93 -0.26 8.94 -5.88
N ASP A 94 -0.24 10.27 -5.85
CA ASP A 94 -1.15 11.11 -6.61
C ASP A 94 -0.96 10.97 -8.13
N ILE A 95 0.30 11.02 -8.59
CA ILE A 95 0.59 10.90 -10.03
C ILE A 95 0.23 9.50 -10.54
N THR A 96 0.56 8.45 -9.80
CA THR A 96 0.20 7.08 -10.19
C THR A 96 -1.31 6.83 -10.10
N GLY A 97 -2.00 7.46 -9.15
CA GLY A 97 -3.46 7.46 -9.05
C GLY A 97 -4.12 8.07 -10.29
N LYS A 98 -3.65 9.25 -10.72
CA LYS A 98 -4.11 9.90 -11.96
C LYS A 98 -3.84 9.05 -13.19
N GLN A 99 -2.64 8.46 -13.30
CA GLN A 99 -2.31 7.55 -14.40
C GLN A 99 -3.25 6.33 -14.43
N ASN A 100 -3.57 5.75 -13.26
CA ASN A 100 -4.51 4.63 -13.19
C ASN A 100 -5.92 5.03 -13.62
N SER A 101 -6.40 6.23 -13.22
CA SER A 101 -7.72 6.75 -13.61
C SER A 101 -7.80 6.99 -15.12
N LEU A 102 -6.80 7.67 -15.69
CA LEU A 102 -6.74 7.90 -17.13
C LEU A 102 -6.62 6.57 -17.90
N ASN A 103 -5.83 5.63 -17.41
CA ASN A 103 -5.72 4.30 -18.02
C ASN A 103 -7.06 3.54 -17.98
N TRP A 104 -7.88 3.73 -16.94
CA TRP A 104 -9.24 3.18 -16.89
C TRP A 104 -10.15 3.80 -17.96
N GLU A 105 -10.13 5.12 -18.09
CA GLU A 105 -10.93 5.86 -19.06
C GLU A 105 -10.54 5.52 -20.51
N LEU A 106 -9.24 5.33 -20.77
CA LEU A 106 -8.71 5.06 -22.11
C LEU A 106 -8.82 3.60 -22.56
N GLN A 107 -8.85 2.62 -21.64
CA GLN A 107 -8.90 1.19 -22.01
C GLN A 107 -10.27 0.71 -22.48
N GLY A 108 -11.35 1.48 -22.30
CA GLY A 108 -12.69 1.10 -22.74
C GLY A 108 -13.21 -0.19 -22.06
N LYS A 109 -14.44 -0.62 -22.43
CA LYS A 109 -15.19 -1.70 -21.75
C LYS A 109 -14.48 -3.07 -21.71
N ASP A 110 -13.50 -3.33 -22.58
CA ASP A 110 -12.80 -4.62 -22.67
C ASP A 110 -11.63 -4.77 -21.67
N GLY A 111 -11.08 -3.66 -21.16
CA GLY A 111 -10.11 -3.68 -20.06
C GLY A 111 -10.78 -3.98 -18.70
N ALA A 112 -12.05 -3.62 -18.57
CA ALA A 112 -12.84 -3.82 -17.37
C ALA A 112 -13.16 -5.31 -17.09
N GLU A 113 -13.17 -6.19 -18.09
CA GLU A 113 -13.41 -7.63 -17.88
C GLU A 113 -12.15 -8.37 -17.40
N ARG A 114 -10.96 -8.01 -17.90
CA ARG A 114 -9.69 -8.63 -17.44
C ARG A 114 -9.36 -8.32 -15.99
N GLN A 115 -9.88 -7.22 -15.45
CA GLN A 115 -9.64 -6.81 -14.07
C GLN A 115 -10.87 -7.02 -13.15
N ARG A 116 -12.07 -7.28 -13.70
CA ARG A 116 -13.21 -7.83 -12.94
C ARG A 116 -13.00 -9.27 -12.50
N PHE A 117 -12.17 -10.04 -13.21
CA PHE A 117 -11.67 -11.33 -12.72
C PHE A 117 -10.63 -11.20 -11.57
N CYS A 118 -10.33 -9.97 -11.14
CA CYS A 118 -9.49 -9.65 -9.97
C CYS A 118 -10.23 -8.79 -8.92
N MET A 119 -11.56 -8.67 -8.99
CA MET A 119 -12.41 -8.29 -7.84
C MET A 119 -12.70 -9.53 -7.00
#